data_AF-A0A6M6JTY6-F1
#
_entry.id   AF-A0A6M6JTY6-F1
#
_cell.length_a   1.000
_cell.length_b   1.000
_cell.length_c   1.000
_cell.angle_alpha   90.00
_cell.angle_beta   90.00
_cell.angle_gamma   90.00
#
_symmetry.space_group_name_H-M   'P 1'
#
loop_
_entity.id
_entity.type
_entity.pdbx_description
1 polymer ?
#
loop_
_entity_poly.entity_id
_entity_poly.type
_entity_poly.pdbx_seq_one_letter_code
_entity_poly.pdbx_strand_id
1 'polypeptide(L)'
;MAAASGIYESLTFTHQAGAGVRTYLEWEATAFGGTRLQGVTVLTKDDEGRIVDVAIHHRPLAAALAFSRELGERLAGTIDRDHFHQG
;
A
#
# COMPACT_ATOMS: atom_id res chain seq x y z
N MET A 1 -2.80 7.90 5.06
CA MET A 1 -3.50 6.60 4.96
C MET A 1 -4.81 6.71 4.18
N ALA A 2 -5.73 7.61 4.54
CA ALA A 2 -7.07 7.69 3.93
C ALA A 2 -7.08 7.80 2.38
N ALA A 3 -6.21 8.64 1.80
CA ALA A 3 -6.14 8.81 0.34
C ALA A 3 -5.81 7.50 -0.39
N ALA A 4 -4.84 6.73 0.13
CA ALA A 4 -4.41 5.45 -0.43
C ALA A 4 -5.45 4.34 -0.22
N SER A 5 -6.06 4.26 0.98
CA SER A 5 -7.07 3.23 1.26
C SER A 5 -8.30 3.37 0.38
N GLY A 6 -8.66 4.60 0.00
CA GLY A 6 -9.79 4.85 -0.90
C GLY A 6 -9.54 4.49 -2.37
N ILE A 7 -8.32 4.09 -2.77
CA ILE A 7 -8.03 3.64 -4.14
C ILE A 7 -8.51 2.19 -4.33
N TYR A 8 -8.42 1.38 -3.28
CA TYR A 8 -8.92 0.01 -3.32
C TYR A 8 -10.44 -0.02 -3.34
N GLU A 9 -10.99 -0.85 -4.21
CA GLU A 9 -12.41 -1.21 -4.24
C GLU A 9 -12.68 -2.36 -3.25
N SER A 10 -11.73 -3.30 -3.16
CA SER A 10 -11.73 -4.40 -2.20
C SER A 10 -10.31 -4.74 -1.79
N LEU A 11 -10.12 -5.22 -0.55
CA LEU A 11 -8.85 -5.74 -0.06
C LEU A 11 -9.11 -6.83 0.98
N THR A 12 -8.43 -7.97 0.83
CA THR A 12 -8.51 -9.12 1.73
C THR A 12 -7.11 -9.57 2.11
N PHE A 13 -6.83 -9.66 3.41
CA PHE A 13 -5.60 -10.30 3.89
C PHE A 13 -5.69 -11.81 3.72
N THR A 14 -4.66 -12.42 3.14
CA THR A 14 -4.62 -13.85 2.80
C THR A 14 -3.68 -14.64 3.69
N HIS A 15 -2.54 -14.06 4.04
CA HIS A 15 -1.54 -14.69 4.91
C HIS A 15 -0.93 -13.69 5.88
N GLN A 16 -0.50 -14.21 7.03
CA GLN A 16 0.23 -13.44 8.03
C GLN A 16 1.42 -14.25 8.53
N ALA A 17 2.58 -13.61 8.62
CA ALA A 17 3.78 -14.16 9.24
C ALA A 17 4.42 -13.13 10.18
N GLY A 18 5.07 -13.60 11.25
CA GLY A 18 5.82 -12.77 12.19
C GLY A 18 7.27 -13.18 12.27
N ALA A 19 8.19 -12.21 12.37
CA ALA A 19 9.61 -12.44 12.59
C ALA A 19 10.19 -11.34 13.48
N GLY A 20 10.39 -11.65 14.76
CA GLY A 20 10.81 -10.67 15.77
C GLY A 20 9.84 -9.48 15.82
N VAL A 21 10.38 -8.27 15.68
CA VAL A 21 9.61 -7.02 15.68
C VAL A 21 8.79 -6.77 14.40
N ARG A 22 8.90 -7.63 13.38
CA ARG A 22 8.23 -7.47 12.09
C ARG A 22 7.01 -8.36 11.95
N THR A 23 5.93 -7.82 11.39
CA THR A 23 4.76 -8.56 10.92
C THR A 23 4.59 -8.34 9.42
N TYR A 24 4.36 -9.42 8.69
CA TYR A 24 4.12 -9.44 7.25
C TYR A 24 2.68 -9.85 7.01
N LEU A 25 1.91 -9.00 6.33
CA LEU A 25 0.52 -9.24 5.97
C LEU A 25 0.40 -9.28 4.46
N GLU A 26 0.23 -10.47 3.89
CA GLU A 26 -0.07 -10.60 2.47
C GLU A 26 -1.54 -10.31 2.21
N TRP A 27 -1.82 -9.69 1.07
CA TRP A 27 -3.18 -9.33 0.69
C TRP A 27 -3.39 -9.39 -0.82
N GLU A 28 -4.66 -9.52 -1.18
CA GLU A 28 -5.19 -9.38 -2.53
C GLU A 28 -6.23 -8.27 -2.55
N ALA A 29 -6.30 -7.52 -3.65
CA ALA A 29 -7.15 -6.36 -3.78
C ALA A 29 -7.63 -6.16 -5.22
N THR A 30 -8.66 -5.34 -5.38
CA THR A 30 -9.06 -4.77 -6.67
C THR A 30 -9.03 -3.24 -6.62
N ALA A 31 -8.69 -2.61 -7.74
CA ALA A 31 -8.79 -1.17 -7.95
C ALA A 31 -8.93 -0.88 -9.46
N PHE A 32 -9.11 0.39 -9.84
CA PHE A 32 -9.12 0.82 -11.26
C PHE A 32 -10.09 0.04 -12.15
N GLY A 33 -11.31 -0.20 -11.69
CA GLY A 33 -12.32 -0.93 -12.44
C GLY A 33 -12.07 -2.44 -12.47
N GLY A 34 -11.74 -3.03 -11.32
CA GLY A 34 -11.53 -4.48 -11.19
C GLY A 34 -10.13 -4.99 -11.56
N THR A 35 -9.16 -4.09 -11.77
CA THR A 35 -7.74 -4.46 -11.90
C THR A 35 -7.28 -5.13 -10.61
N ARG A 36 -6.71 -6.33 -10.71
CA ARG A 36 -6.21 -7.07 -9.56
C ARG A 36 -4.85 -6.54 -9.11
N LEU A 37 -4.71 -6.36 -7.80
CA LEU A 37 -3.45 -6.07 -7.13
C LEU A 37 -3.23 -7.11 -6.04
N GLN A 38 -1.98 -7.37 -5.76
CA GLN A 38 -1.57 -8.11 -4.58
C GLN A 38 -0.45 -7.36 -3.91
N GLY A 39 -0.14 -7.72 -2.67
CA GLY A 39 0.98 -7.10 -2.01
C GLY A 39 1.27 -7.67 -0.64
N VAL A 40 2.21 -7.01 0.01
CA VAL A 40 2.54 -7.28 1.40
C VAL A 40 2.66 -5.96 2.15
N THR A 41 2.04 -5.90 3.32
CA THR A 41 2.27 -4.84 4.30
C THR A 41 3.26 -5.36 5.32
N VAL A 42 4.37 -4.66 5.49
CA VAL A 42 5.37 -4.92 6.52
C VAL A 42 5.17 -3.89 7.62
N LEU A 43 4.90 -4.36 8.83
CA LEU A 43 4.79 -3.54 10.03
C LEU A 43 5.98 -3.83 10.92
N THR A 44 6.69 -2.80 11.35
CA THR A 44 7.72 -2.92 12.41
C THR A 44 7.18 -2.31 13.69
N LYS A 45 7.33 -3.02 14.81
CA LYS A 45 6.93 -2.58 16.13
C LYS A 45 8.13 -2.28 17.03
N ASP A 46 7.98 -1.35 17.97
CA ASP A 46 8.95 -1.18 19.06
C ASP A 46 8.71 -2.18 20.20
N ASP A 47 9.52 -2.07 21.26
CA ASP A 47 9.45 -2.95 22.44
C ASP A 47 8.13 -2.81 23.22
N GLU A 48 7.45 -1.67 23.10
CA GLU A 48 6.10 -1.46 23.64
C GLU A 48 5.00 -1.97 22.70
N GLY A 49 5.36 -2.56 21.56
CA GLY A 49 4.42 -3.13 20.59
C GLY A 49 3.72 -2.10 19.69
N ARG A 50 4.17 -0.84 19.68
CA ARG A 50 3.61 0.22 18.84
C ARG A 50 4.19 0.14 17.44
N ILE A 51 3.39 0.39 16.41
CA ILE A 51 3.87 0.42 15.03
C ILE A 51 4.72 1.67 14.83
N VAL A 52 6.00 1.48 14.49
CA VAL A 52 6.97 2.56 14.25
C VAL A 52 7.37 2.71 12.80
N ASP A 53 7.14 1.67 11.97
CA ASP A 53 7.40 1.70 10.54
C ASP A 53 6.35 0.87 9.78
N VAL A 54 5.96 1.37 8.60
CA VAL A 54 5.00 0.72 7.70
C VAL A 54 5.52 0.81 6.28
N ALA A 55 5.73 -0.35 5.66
CA ALA A 55 6.00 -0.45 4.23
C ALA A 55 4.88 -1.23 3.53
N ILE A 56 4.36 -0.71 2.43
CA ILE A 56 3.33 -1.36 1.62
C ILE A 56 3.92 -1.57 0.23
N HIS A 57 3.97 -2.82 -0.21
CA HIS A 57 4.49 -3.20 -1.52
C HIS A 57 3.37 -3.76 -2.38
N HIS A 58 3.22 -3.21 -3.59
CA HIS A 58 2.22 -3.64 -4.56
C HIS A 58 2.85 -4.46 -5.69
N ARG A 59 2.09 -5.41 -6.21
CA ARG A 59 2.37 -6.13 -7.46
C ARG A 59 1.06 -6.37 -8.23
N PRO A 60 1.12 -6.53 -9.57
CA PRO A 60 2.30 -6.40 -10.44
C PRO A 60 2.74 -4.93 -10.61
N LEU A 61 3.95 -4.73 -11.17
CA LEU A 61 4.56 -3.39 -11.32
C LEU A 61 3.62 -2.38 -12.01
N ALA A 62 2.96 -2.78 -13.10
CA ALA A 62 2.04 -1.89 -13.82
C ALA A 62 0.92 -1.35 -12.92
N ALA A 63 0.36 -2.18 -12.05
CA ALA A 63 -0.67 -1.77 -11.11
C ALA A 63 -0.11 -0.90 -9.98
N ALA A 64 1.13 -1.15 -9.53
CA ALA A 64 1.83 -0.31 -8.56
C ALA A 64 2.10 1.11 -9.12
N LEU A 65 2.49 1.21 -10.39
CA LEU A 65 2.71 2.49 -11.06
C LEU A 65 1.40 3.27 -11.25
N ALA A 66 0.32 2.58 -11.64
CA ALA A 66 -1.01 3.19 -11.69
C ALA A 66 -1.48 3.69 -10.33
N PHE A 67 -1.22 2.92 -9.26
CA PHE A 67 -1.48 3.31 -7.89
C PHE A 67 -0.72 4.55 -7.45
N SER A 68 0.57 4.64 -7.77
CA SER A 68 1.39 5.80 -7.47
C SER A 68 0.84 7.07 -8.15
N ARG A 69 0.49 6.97 -9.44
CA ARG A 69 -0.07 8.11 -10.19
C ARG A 69 -1.41 8.58 -9.61
N GLU A 70 -2.35 7.67 -9.36
CA GLU A 70 -3.65 8.00 -8.77
C GLU A 70 -3.49 8.63 -7.37
N LEU A 71 -2.56 8.12 -6.56
CA LEU A 71 -2.28 8.69 -5.26
C LEU A 71 -1.74 10.13 -5.37
N GLY A 72 -0.92 10.41 -6.38
CA GLY A 72 -0.45 11.74 -6.70
C GLY A 72 -1.58 12.71 -7.07
N GLU A 73 -2.55 12.27 -7.87
CA GLU A 73 -3.73 13.08 -8.19
C GLU A 73 -4.56 13.41 -6.93
N ARG A 74 -4.77 12.42 -6.05
CA ARG A 74 -5.55 12.60 -4.82
C ARG A 74 -4.87 13.50 -3.78
N LEU A 75 -3.54 13.56 -3.82
CA LEU A 75 -2.74 14.35 -2.89
C LEU A 75 -2.25 15.66 -3.49
N ALA A 76 -2.68 16.00 -4.71
CA ALA A 76 -2.33 17.24 -5.37
C ALA A 76 -2.64 18.45 -4.46
N GLY A 77 -1.66 19.35 -4.33
CA GLY A 77 -1.74 20.52 -3.45
C GLY A 77 -1.45 20.22 -1.97
N THR A 78 -1.33 18.96 -1.57
CA THR A 78 -0.85 18.55 -0.23
C THR A 78 0.57 18.00 -0.29
N ILE A 79 0.86 17.18 -1.30
CA ILE A 79 2.20 16.64 -1.59
C ILE A 79 2.55 16.98 -3.03
N ASP A 80 3.81 17.33 -3.26
CA ASP A 80 4.30 17.59 -4.62
C ASP A 80 4.16 16.33 -5.49
N ARG A 81 3.72 16.52 -6.74
CA ARG A 81 3.52 15.46 -7.71
C ARG A 81 4.83 14.74 -8.05
N ASP A 82 5.97 15.40 -7.93
CA ASP A 82 7.30 14.81 -8.23
C ASP A 82 7.66 13.61 -7.33
N HIS A 83 6.95 13.42 -6.22
CA HIS A 83 7.08 12.23 -5.38
C HIS A 83 6.36 10.98 -5.92
N PHE A 84 5.56 11.13 -6.98
CA PHE A 84 4.74 10.07 -7.56
C PHE A 84 5.15 9.77 -8.99
N HIS A 85 4.81 8.56 -9.47
CA HIS A 85 5.07 8.16 -10.84
C HIS A 85 4.28 9.03 -11.84
N GLN A 86 4.98 9.62 -12.81
CA GLN A 86 4.41 10.52 -13.84
C GLN A 86 4.22 9.88 -15.22
N GLY A 87 4.46 8.57 -15.36
CA GLY A 87 4.43 7.85 -16.64
C GLY A 87 3.07 7.83 -17.33
#